data_AF-A0A818KRV0-F1
#
_entry.id   AF-A0A818KRV0-F1
#
_cell.length_a   1.000
_cell.length_b   1.000
_cell.length_c   1.000
_cell.angle_alpha   90.00
_cell.angle_beta   90.00
_cell.angle_gamma   90.00
#
_symmetry.space_group_name_H-M   'P 1'
#
loop_
_entity.id
_entity.type
_entity.pdbx_description
1 polymer ?
#
loop_
_entity_poly.entity_id
_entity_poly.type
_entity_poly.pdbx_seq_one_letter_code
_entity_poly.pdbx_strand_id
1 'polypeptide(L)'
;MRVFACSLILLAFECTRTTQSYPDDAPSSACDSMMPSNGASSIPCQSNYVIEANKYQYSSNDNTQITVRGETSFNRFKSVLLVAKDSSDTNILGHWSSTDTSVSIVSCNDTLTNGITLTSSDYKSQIQATWHSPSTAAQGNIVIKATIVQSYGTFYVNCFNITLTPQNNPGPMDSLTNPLDRLVRDVAATSKVANTSVPSMNTTSSALTLNWAYAKGTTTVAILTNNLLRSQWVAIGLSLDSRMGNDHVFVCQRLSDDTILLQRFINPDGHAATTIVTAGSNLGGIFQVNSVSFNNGIIYCEFSLSNFTATTSRRRKRSVTLLSQSTQYQIIVAIGPLAGPNSLVQHSWTTVLSQTMQLDQSGTISLATIGGSANLLRAHGIIMLFTWMLLVSTGIIIARYFKQSWPTHKLCGKAIWFAIHRFVMICSALMTAMGFLLILIYKNGEWTSRSLSHEFAHSIIGIIVCIAAAIQPAMALFRCESDDRHRFIFNYAHALLGTIALILATTAIMLSTFFISFNSVLNNYYGVVVAWLLSVFFIVITFECIELFSRKNWPPFKANNQTVSVQMGVINDSNEALPIDEQSPGTNILKERLKYILLALHILIAFGLSIALAAGIGEVA
;
A
#
# COMPACT_ATOMS: atom_id res chain seq x y z
N MET A 1 -7.84 -31.62 -18.97
CA MET A 1 -6.47 -32.01 -19.38
C MET A 1 -5.69 -30.87 -20.03
N ARG A 2 -6.26 -29.99 -20.88
CA ARG A 2 -5.54 -28.86 -21.51
C ARG A 2 -5.64 -27.49 -20.80
N VAL A 3 -6.67 -27.26 -20.00
CA VAL A 3 -6.95 -25.94 -19.40
C VAL A 3 -5.98 -25.58 -18.26
N PHE A 4 -5.60 -26.57 -17.44
CA PHE A 4 -4.80 -26.35 -16.23
C PHE A 4 -3.33 -25.97 -16.51
N ALA A 5 -2.69 -26.59 -17.51
CA ALA A 5 -1.31 -26.27 -17.88
C ALA A 5 -1.23 -24.91 -18.59
N CYS A 6 -2.23 -24.56 -19.39
CA CYS A 6 -2.25 -23.31 -20.14
C CYS A 6 -2.49 -22.08 -19.24
N SER A 7 -3.34 -22.20 -18.21
CA SER A 7 -3.61 -21.10 -17.25
C SER A 7 -2.43 -20.78 -16.31
N LEU A 8 -1.59 -21.76 -15.98
CA LEU A 8 -0.39 -21.55 -15.14
C LEU A 8 0.80 -20.99 -15.94
N ILE A 9 0.89 -21.30 -17.25
CA ILE A 9 1.93 -20.78 -18.14
C ILE A 9 1.69 -19.30 -18.49
N LEU A 10 0.44 -18.87 -18.62
CA LEU A 10 0.09 -17.48 -18.95
C LEU A 10 0.41 -16.49 -17.81
N LEU A 11 0.33 -16.90 -16.54
CA LEU A 11 0.66 -16.04 -15.40
C LEU A 11 2.17 -15.87 -15.16
N ALA A 12 3.01 -16.76 -15.69
CA ALA A 12 4.46 -16.70 -15.52
C ALA A 12 5.19 -15.86 -16.59
N PHE A 13 4.53 -15.55 -17.72
CA PHE A 13 5.17 -14.92 -18.88
C PHE A 13 5.07 -13.38 -18.93
N GLU A 14 4.35 -12.74 -18.00
CA GLU A 14 4.14 -11.28 -18.03
C GLU A 14 5.35 -10.45 -17.51
N CYS A 15 6.47 -11.06 -17.15
CA CYS A 15 7.57 -10.40 -16.46
C CYS A 15 8.88 -10.36 -17.28
N THR A 16 8.91 -9.61 -18.39
CA THR A 16 10.15 -8.98 -18.91
C THR A 16 9.83 -7.89 -19.94
N ARG A 17 9.94 -6.61 -19.56
CA ARG A 17 10.15 -5.52 -20.53
C ARG A 17 11.32 -4.67 -20.06
N THR A 18 12.40 -4.66 -20.84
CA THR A 18 13.54 -3.75 -20.70
C THR A 18 13.38 -2.59 -21.68
N THR A 19 13.70 -1.36 -21.25
CA THR A 19 13.60 -0.13 -22.08
C THR A 19 14.97 0.51 -22.29
N GLN A 20 15.31 0.88 -23.53
CA GLN A 20 16.56 1.56 -23.94
C GLN A 20 16.48 3.10 -23.83
N SER A 21 17.61 3.82 -23.67
CA SER A 21 17.69 5.30 -23.86
C SER A 21 19.09 5.80 -24.30
N TYR A 22 19.13 6.95 -25.01
CA TYR A 22 20.24 7.65 -25.71
C TYR A 22 21.23 8.44 -24.79
N PRO A 23 22.42 8.92 -25.27
CA PRO A 23 23.54 9.41 -24.43
C PRO A 23 23.97 10.91 -24.55
N ASP A 24 23.15 11.86 -25.02
CA ASP A 24 23.62 13.26 -25.29
C ASP A 24 23.17 14.34 -24.26
N ASP A 25 23.95 15.43 -24.15
CA ASP A 25 23.79 16.61 -23.25
C ASP A 25 22.54 17.49 -23.55
N ALA A 26 22.11 18.30 -22.57
CA ALA A 26 20.99 19.24 -22.73
C ALA A 26 21.39 20.51 -23.55
N PRO A 27 20.60 20.93 -24.56
CA PRO A 27 20.88 22.13 -25.35
C PRO A 27 20.60 23.42 -24.58
N SER A 28 21.23 24.54 -24.97
CA SER A 28 21.04 25.87 -24.32
C SER A 28 19.58 26.34 -24.28
N SER A 29 18.77 25.97 -25.28
CA SER A 29 17.33 26.23 -25.34
C SER A 29 16.50 25.53 -24.26
N ALA A 30 17.06 24.54 -23.56
CA ALA A 30 16.41 23.86 -22.44
C ALA A 30 16.42 24.69 -21.14
N CYS A 31 17.23 25.74 -21.03
CA CYS A 31 17.33 26.53 -19.78
C CYS A 31 16.08 27.39 -19.49
N ASP A 32 15.41 27.88 -20.54
CA ASP A 32 14.19 28.68 -20.38
C ASP A 32 12.98 27.81 -20.04
N SER A 33 12.79 26.76 -20.84
CA SER A 33 11.67 25.82 -20.71
C SER A 33 11.86 24.81 -19.58
N MET A 34 13.10 24.60 -19.13
CA MET A 34 13.52 23.52 -18.22
C MET A 34 13.15 22.10 -18.73
N MET A 35 12.83 21.96 -20.03
CA MET A 35 12.35 20.72 -20.66
C MET A 35 13.45 20.03 -21.48
N PRO A 36 13.61 18.70 -21.37
CA PRO A 36 14.45 17.94 -22.30
C PRO A 36 13.82 17.88 -23.71
N SER A 37 14.64 17.89 -24.76
CA SER A 37 14.21 17.93 -26.17
C SER A 37 13.67 16.59 -26.72
N ASN A 38 13.14 15.72 -25.87
CA ASN A 38 12.71 14.36 -26.22
C ASN A 38 11.24 14.27 -26.68
N GLY A 39 10.49 15.39 -26.71
CA GLY A 39 9.09 15.45 -27.15
C GLY A 39 8.10 14.69 -26.25
N ALA A 40 8.56 14.10 -25.15
CA ALA A 40 7.72 13.44 -24.16
C ALA A 40 7.12 14.49 -23.21
N SER A 41 5.98 14.17 -22.58
CA SER A 41 5.35 15.04 -21.59
C SER A 41 5.98 14.81 -20.21
N SER A 42 6.17 15.88 -19.43
CA SER A 42 6.69 15.76 -18.07
C SER A 42 5.71 14.98 -17.18
N ILE A 43 6.26 14.18 -16.26
CA ILE A 43 5.44 13.42 -15.30
C ILE A 43 5.11 14.34 -14.11
N PRO A 44 3.87 14.28 -13.56
CA PRO A 44 3.52 15.01 -12.34
C PRO A 44 4.49 14.69 -11.20
N CYS A 45 4.83 15.68 -10.38
CA CYS A 45 5.90 15.59 -9.40
C CYS A 45 5.75 14.42 -8.43
N GLN A 46 6.44 13.31 -8.71
CA GLN A 46 6.70 12.22 -7.78
C GLN A 46 8.13 12.39 -7.28
N SER A 47 8.28 12.82 -6.03
CA SER A 47 9.56 13.22 -5.44
C SER A 47 10.35 12.00 -4.97
N ASN A 48 11.15 11.42 -5.86
CA ASN A 48 12.15 10.40 -5.50
C ASN A 48 13.57 10.99 -5.33
N TYR A 49 13.68 12.31 -5.48
CA TYR A 49 14.94 13.04 -5.52
C TYR A 49 14.83 14.28 -4.64
N VAL A 50 15.95 14.65 -4.02
CA VAL A 50 16.06 15.72 -3.06
C VAL A 50 17.08 16.72 -3.58
N ILE A 51 16.70 18.00 -3.55
CA ILE A 51 17.60 19.13 -3.74
C ILE A 51 17.79 19.83 -2.40
N GLU A 52 19.03 19.97 -1.97
CA GLU A 52 19.40 20.60 -0.71
C GLU A 52 20.56 21.57 -0.92
N ALA A 53 20.57 22.65 -0.15
CA ALA A 53 21.71 23.54 -0.04
C ALA A 53 22.39 23.38 1.32
N ASN A 54 23.71 23.57 1.36
CA ASN A 54 24.45 23.63 2.62
C ASN A 54 24.06 24.83 3.50
N LYS A 55 23.44 25.86 2.90
CA LYS A 55 22.83 27.01 3.57
C LYS A 55 21.69 27.57 2.74
N TYR A 56 20.68 28.12 3.42
CA TYR A 56 19.49 28.73 2.81
C TYR A 56 19.51 30.26 2.87
N GLN A 57 20.57 30.83 3.43
CA GLN A 57 20.84 32.26 3.44
C GLN A 57 22.10 32.57 2.64
N TYR A 58 22.08 33.64 1.86
CA TYR A 58 23.23 34.05 1.03
C TYR A 58 23.58 35.52 1.22
N SER A 59 24.86 35.83 1.06
CA SER A 59 25.39 37.19 0.95
C SER A 59 25.91 37.46 -0.47
N SER A 60 26.22 38.72 -0.79
CA SER A 60 26.80 39.05 -2.11
C SER A 60 28.16 38.37 -2.30
N ASN A 61 28.42 37.83 -3.50
CA ASN A 61 29.60 36.99 -3.81
C ASN A 61 29.74 35.74 -2.93
N ASP A 62 28.67 35.28 -2.30
CA ASP A 62 28.69 34.09 -1.47
C ASP A 62 28.56 32.81 -2.31
N ASN A 63 29.14 31.73 -1.81
CA ASN A 63 29.18 30.43 -2.46
C ASN A 63 28.26 29.46 -1.72
N THR A 64 27.30 28.86 -2.43
CA THR A 64 26.36 27.90 -1.86
C THR A 64 26.50 26.56 -2.58
N GLN A 65 26.76 25.51 -1.83
CA GLN A 65 26.88 24.17 -2.36
C GLN A 65 25.49 23.54 -2.45
N ILE A 66 25.13 23.10 -3.65
CA ILE A 66 23.86 22.46 -3.98
C ILE A 66 24.12 20.98 -4.19
N THR A 67 23.37 20.17 -3.47
CA THR A 67 23.36 18.72 -3.62
C THR A 67 22.04 18.29 -4.22
N VAL A 68 22.10 17.60 -5.35
CA VAL A 68 20.96 16.87 -5.91
C VAL A 68 21.23 15.39 -5.71
N ARG A 69 20.38 14.70 -4.97
CA ARG A 69 20.53 13.27 -4.71
C ARG A 69 19.22 12.53 -4.79
N GLY A 70 19.30 11.23 -5.02
CA GLY A 70 18.20 10.33 -4.69
C GLY A 70 17.88 10.38 -3.20
N GLU A 71 16.60 10.30 -2.83
CA GLU A 71 16.19 10.16 -1.43
C GLU A 71 16.80 8.90 -0.80
N THR A 72 16.99 7.86 -1.62
CA THR A 72 17.79 6.67 -1.30
C THR A 72 18.91 6.46 -2.33
N SER A 73 19.91 5.64 -2.00
CA SER A 73 20.97 5.24 -2.94
C SER A 73 20.47 4.54 -4.21
N PHE A 74 19.21 4.09 -4.21
CA PHE A 74 18.54 3.44 -5.34
C PHE A 74 17.84 4.42 -6.29
N ASN A 75 17.52 5.64 -5.82
CA ASN A 75 16.94 6.68 -6.65
C ASN A 75 18.05 7.35 -7.47
N ARG A 76 18.46 6.67 -8.53
CA ARG A 76 19.50 7.17 -9.45
C ARG A 76 18.85 7.93 -10.60
N PHE A 77 19.52 8.94 -11.10
CA PHE A 77 19.11 9.73 -12.25
C PHE A 77 20.20 9.66 -13.32
N LYS A 78 19.80 9.83 -14.58
CA LYS A 78 20.74 9.85 -15.71
C LYS A 78 21.24 11.26 -16.00
N SER A 79 20.37 12.26 -15.88
CA SER A 79 20.75 13.66 -16.13
C SER A 79 20.00 14.61 -15.19
N VAL A 80 20.62 15.77 -14.95
CA VAL A 80 20.05 16.87 -14.16
C VAL A 80 20.37 18.17 -14.88
N LEU A 81 19.39 19.07 -14.96
CA LEU A 81 19.60 20.46 -15.34
C LEU A 81 19.35 21.36 -14.13
N LEU A 82 20.36 22.11 -13.69
CA LEU A 82 20.26 23.08 -12.60
C LEU A 82 20.34 24.51 -13.15
N VAL A 83 19.40 25.35 -12.74
CA VAL A 83 19.35 26.78 -13.09
C VAL A 83 18.92 27.59 -11.87
N ALA A 84 19.55 28.74 -11.64
CA ALA A 84 19.16 29.66 -10.57
C ALA A 84 18.44 30.87 -11.18
N LYS A 85 17.23 31.15 -10.71
CA LYS A 85 16.38 32.24 -11.23
C LYS A 85 15.92 33.18 -10.13
N ASP A 86 15.53 34.39 -10.52
CA ASP A 86 14.81 35.31 -9.64
C ASP A 86 13.41 34.80 -9.26
N SER A 87 12.79 35.45 -8.27
CA SER A 87 11.42 35.12 -7.82
C SER A 87 10.35 35.30 -8.90
N SER A 88 10.62 36.06 -9.96
CA SER A 88 9.75 36.22 -11.13
C SER A 88 9.93 35.13 -12.19
N ASP A 89 10.88 34.21 -12.02
CA ASP A 89 11.18 33.10 -12.94
C ASP A 89 11.64 33.54 -14.34
N THR A 90 12.10 34.79 -14.45
CA THR A 90 12.40 35.47 -15.72
C THR A 90 13.89 35.61 -15.98
N ASN A 91 14.68 35.89 -14.93
CA ASN A 91 16.12 36.16 -15.09
C ASN A 91 16.93 35.03 -14.48
N ILE A 92 17.90 34.51 -15.24
CA ILE A 92 18.90 33.55 -14.73
C ILE A 92 20.03 34.33 -14.07
N LEU A 93 20.33 34.01 -12.81
CA LEU A 93 21.24 34.79 -11.95
C LEU A 93 22.34 33.93 -11.35
N GLY A 94 23.52 34.52 -11.25
CA GLY A 94 24.72 33.86 -10.71
C GLY A 94 25.35 32.91 -11.72
N HIS A 95 26.44 32.28 -11.32
CA HIS A 95 27.17 31.32 -12.13
C HIS A 95 27.48 30.06 -11.33
N TRP A 96 27.80 28.96 -12.02
CA TRP A 96 28.06 27.68 -11.40
C TRP A 96 29.51 27.22 -11.59
N SER A 97 30.00 26.46 -10.62
CA SER A 97 31.22 25.66 -10.72
C SER A 97 31.00 24.28 -10.12
N SER A 98 31.77 23.27 -10.56
CA SER A 98 31.77 21.96 -9.93
C SER A 98 33.17 21.34 -9.99
N THR A 99 33.49 20.56 -8.96
CA THR A 99 34.71 19.73 -8.90
C THR A 99 34.44 18.29 -9.35
N ASP A 100 33.17 17.95 -9.66
CA ASP A 100 32.75 16.64 -10.14
C ASP A 100 32.96 16.55 -11.66
N THR A 101 33.80 15.62 -12.10
CA THR A 101 34.12 15.41 -13.53
C THR A 101 32.95 14.87 -14.35
N SER A 102 31.88 14.42 -13.68
CA SER A 102 30.66 13.92 -14.31
C SER A 102 29.65 15.02 -14.65
N VAL A 103 29.98 16.27 -14.32
CA VAL A 103 29.16 17.48 -14.49
C VAL A 103 29.75 18.36 -15.60
N SER A 104 28.90 18.78 -16.54
CA SER A 104 29.24 19.72 -17.62
C SER A 104 28.50 21.04 -17.41
N ILE A 105 29.16 22.15 -17.70
CA ILE A 105 28.61 23.49 -17.51
C ILE A 105 27.99 23.97 -18.82
N VAL A 106 26.72 24.36 -18.79
CA VAL A 106 25.96 24.84 -19.93
C VAL A 106 25.87 26.36 -19.89
N SER A 107 26.16 27.00 -21.03
CA SER A 107 25.94 28.44 -21.20
C SER A 107 24.51 28.68 -21.66
N CYS A 108 23.63 29.03 -20.72
CA CYS A 108 22.21 29.28 -21.00
C CYS A 108 21.95 30.61 -21.70
N ASN A 109 22.87 31.57 -21.63
CA ASN A 109 22.89 32.83 -22.37
C ASN A 109 24.33 33.13 -22.82
N ASP A 110 24.48 33.76 -23.99
CA ASP A 110 25.72 33.93 -24.78
C ASP A 110 26.88 34.69 -24.09
N THR A 111 27.30 34.34 -22.87
CA THR A 111 28.65 34.58 -22.29
C THR A 111 28.84 34.16 -20.82
N LEU A 112 27.87 33.51 -20.15
CA LEU A 112 28.03 33.15 -18.73
C LEU A 112 27.61 31.70 -18.41
N THR A 113 28.41 31.05 -17.56
CA THR A 113 28.29 29.66 -17.06
C THR A 113 27.12 29.50 -16.08
N ASN A 114 25.90 29.60 -16.60
CA ASN A 114 24.70 29.82 -15.80
C ASN A 114 23.77 28.60 -15.66
N GLY A 115 24.14 27.45 -16.22
CA GLY A 115 23.46 26.18 -16.01
C GLY A 115 24.44 25.02 -15.88
N ILE A 116 23.99 23.93 -15.27
CA ILE A 116 24.77 22.69 -15.15
C ILE A 116 23.95 21.52 -15.72
N THR A 117 24.60 20.69 -16.55
CA THR A 117 24.13 19.39 -17.05
C THR A 117 25.09 18.26 -16.67
N LEU A 118 24.75 17.01 -16.95
CA LEU A 118 25.62 15.84 -16.78
C LEU A 118 26.10 15.30 -18.12
N THR A 119 27.41 15.02 -18.22
CA THR A 119 28.12 14.60 -19.45
C THR A 119 28.08 13.10 -19.73
N SER A 120 27.44 12.29 -18.87
CA SER A 120 27.50 10.82 -18.94
C SER A 120 26.12 10.19 -18.81
N SER A 121 25.84 9.17 -19.63
CA SER A 121 24.61 8.37 -19.62
C SER A 121 24.48 7.42 -18.42
N ASP A 122 25.47 7.41 -17.53
CA ASP A 122 25.53 6.51 -16.38
C ASP A 122 24.68 7.02 -15.23
N TYR A 123 23.97 6.10 -14.59
CA TYR A 123 23.14 6.39 -13.43
C TYR A 123 23.95 6.94 -12.25
N LYS A 124 23.57 8.13 -11.78
CA LYS A 124 24.16 8.80 -10.61
C LYS A 124 23.15 8.85 -9.47
N SER A 125 23.59 8.58 -8.26
CA SER A 125 22.77 8.69 -7.05
C SER A 125 22.83 10.09 -6.43
N GLN A 126 23.89 10.84 -6.72
CA GLN A 126 24.13 12.17 -6.18
C GLN A 126 25.05 12.96 -7.10
N ILE A 127 24.84 14.27 -7.17
CA ILE A 127 25.74 15.25 -7.76
C ILE A 127 25.89 16.44 -6.82
N GLN A 128 27.04 17.11 -6.88
CA GLN A 128 27.27 18.35 -6.15
C GLN A 128 27.76 19.44 -7.10
N ALA A 129 27.18 20.63 -6.94
CA ALA A 129 27.55 21.80 -7.71
C ALA A 129 27.53 23.04 -6.81
N THR A 130 28.43 23.98 -7.06
CA THR A 130 28.51 25.23 -6.30
C THR A 130 27.91 26.35 -7.11
N TRP A 131 26.89 27.00 -6.56
CA TRP A 131 26.32 28.23 -7.09
C TRP A 131 26.99 29.45 -6.45
N HIS A 132 27.35 30.41 -7.30
CA HIS A 132 27.99 31.66 -6.91
C HIS A 132 27.02 32.82 -7.07
N SER A 133 26.72 33.50 -5.95
CA SER A 133 25.84 34.66 -5.95
C SER A 133 26.40 35.80 -6.83
N PRO A 134 25.54 36.54 -7.55
CA PRO A 134 25.94 37.78 -8.22
C PRO A 134 26.62 38.79 -7.29
N SER A 135 27.47 39.64 -7.87
CA SER A 135 28.24 40.68 -7.16
C SER A 135 27.44 41.94 -6.84
N THR A 136 26.29 42.14 -7.47
CA THR A 136 25.39 43.28 -7.22
C THR A 136 24.37 42.90 -6.13
N ALA A 137 24.45 43.59 -4.99
CA ALA A 137 23.76 43.23 -3.76
C ALA A 137 22.22 43.29 -3.84
N ALA A 138 21.58 42.36 -3.10
CA ALA A 138 20.19 42.36 -2.63
C ALA A 138 19.07 42.27 -3.70
N GLN A 139 19.04 41.21 -4.49
CA GLN A 139 17.97 40.98 -5.50
C GLN A 139 16.79 40.13 -4.99
N GLY A 140 16.56 40.09 -3.68
CA GLY A 140 15.46 39.30 -3.10
C GLY A 140 15.74 37.79 -3.15
N ASN A 141 14.67 37.00 -3.13
CA ASN A 141 14.78 35.55 -3.04
C ASN A 141 15.24 34.94 -4.37
N ILE A 142 16.24 34.08 -4.31
CA ILE A 142 16.74 33.30 -5.44
C ILE A 142 16.12 31.91 -5.38
N VAL A 143 15.56 31.45 -6.50
CA VAL A 143 14.96 30.13 -6.62
C VAL A 143 15.87 29.26 -7.49
N ILE A 144 16.51 28.29 -6.87
CA ILE A 144 17.28 27.28 -7.59
C ILE A 144 16.31 26.19 -8.01
N LYS A 145 16.28 25.87 -9.30
CA LYS A 145 15.40 24.87 -9.89
C LYS A 145 16.20 23.71 -10.47
N ALA A 146 15.66 22.51 -10.33
CA ALA A 146 16.21 21.29 -10.91
C ALA A 146 15.19 20.61 -11.84
N THR A 147 15.66 20.21 -13.02
CA THR A 147 15.01 19.20 -13.85
C THR A 147 15.79 17.91 -13.74
N ILE A 148 15.12 16.80 -13.44
CA ILE A 148 15.77 15.50 -13.23
C ILE A 148 15.24 14.51 -14.27
N VAL A 149 16.14 13.86 -14.99
CA VAL A 149 15.83 12.83 -15.99
C VAL A 149 16.18 11.45 -15.43
N GLN A 150 15.15 10.64 -15.20
CA GLN A 150 15.28 9.27 -14.72
C GLN A 150 15.44 8.27 -15.88
N SER A 151 14.68 8.45 -16.96
CA SER A 151 14.75 7.64 -18.19
C SER A 151 14.25 8.44 -19.40
N TYR A 152 14.35 7.88 -20.62
CA TYR A 152 13.95 8.57 -21.86
C TYR A 152 12.54 9.16 -21.82
N GLY A 153 11.58 8.46 -21.22
CA GLY A 153 10.19 8.90 -21.10
C GLY A 153 9.82 9.39 -19.70
N THR A 154 10.80 9.54 -18.80
CA THR A 154 10.56 9.81 -17.38
C THR A 154 11.47 10.94 -16.91
N PHE A 155 10.92 12.14 -16.87
CA PHE A 155 11.63 13.31 -16.39
C PHE A 155 10.67 14.26 -15.65
N TYR A 156 11.25 15.03 -14.73
CA TYR A 156 10.52 15.87 -13.80
C TYR A 156 10.99 17.31 -13.98
N VAL A 157 10.06 18.22 -14.27
CA VAL A 157 10.31 19.65 -14.51
C VAL A 157 9.49 20.45 -13.52
N ASN A 158 10.04 21.54 -12.99
CA ASN A 158 9.40 22.42 -12.00
C ASN A 158 9.01 21.73 -10.66
N CYS A 159 9.53 20.54 -10.39
CA CYS A 159 9.23 19.77 -9.18
C CYS A 159 10.20 20.01 -8.03
N PHE A 160 11.43 20.42 -8.35
CA PHE A 160 12.50 20.53 -7.38
C PHE A 160 12.97 21.98 -7.37
N ASN A 161 12.68 22.68 -6.27
CA ASN A 161 13.18 24.02 -6.05
C ASN A 161 13.59 24.23 -4.59
N ILE A 162 14.60 25.07 -4.40
CA ILE A 162 14.95 25.62 -3.09
C ILE A 162 15.03 27.14 -3.21
N THR A 163 14.62 27.82 -2.14
CA THR A 163 14.65 29.28 -2.09
C THR A 163 15.79 29.71 -1.16
N LEU A 164 16.71 30.53 -1.68
CA LEU A 164 17.76 31.19 -0.90
C LEU A 164 17.32 32.62 -0.56
N THR A 165 17.39 32.99 0.72
CA THR A 165 17.00 34.31 1.23
C THR A 165 18.23 35.15 1.62
N PRO A 166 18.20 36.48 1.52
CA PRO A 166 19.29 37.31 2.01
C PRO A 166 19.38 37.27 3.56
N GLN A 167 20.60 37.23 4.10
CA GLN A 167 20.83 37.22 5.55
C GLN A 167 20.52 38.60 6.19
N ASN A 168 19.57 38.64 7.13
CA ASN A 168 19.30 39.80 8.01
C ASN A 168 19.74 39.43 9.44
N ASN A 169 20.80 40.04 9.97
CA ASN A 169 21.30 39.73 11.32
C ASN A 169 20.45 40.33 12.45
N PRO A 170 20.14 39.56 13.51
CA PRO A 170 20.37 40.03 14.89
C PRO A 170 21.05 38.99 15.82
N GLY A 171 21.69 39.49 16.90
CA GLY A 171 22.69 38.81 17.76
C GLY A 171 22.21 37.79 18.83
N PRO A 172 23.09 37.40 19.79
CA PRO A 172 23.20 36.03 20.31
C PRO A 172 22.41 35.70 21.59
N MET A 173 22.21 34.38 21.76
CA MET A 173 21.37 33.66 22.74
C MET A 173 22.16 33.26 23.99
N ASP A 174 21.55 33.38 25.18
CA ASP A 174 22.14 32.94 26.46
C ASP A 174 21.39 31.73 27.06
N SER A 175 22.10 30.96 27.90
CA SER A 175 21.86 29.53 28.13
C SER A 175 21.40 29.14 29.56
N LEU A 176 20.72 27.99 29.62
CA LEU A 176 20.52 27.05 30.76
C LEU A 176 19.50 27.36 31.88
N THR A 177 18.33 26.70 31.82
CA THR A 177 17.65 26.00 32.94
C THR A 177 16.63 24.97 32.40
N ASN A 178 16.35 23.94 33.21
CA ASN A 178 15.72 22.63 32.92
C ASN A 178 14.50 22.63 31.93
N PRO A 179 14.52 21.85 30.82
CA PRO A 179 13.56 21.98 29.70
C PRO A 179 12.13 21.49 29.94
N LEU A 180 11.87 20.62 30.92
CA LEU A 180 10.53 20.06 31.15
C LEU A 180 9.56 21.05 31.84
N ASP A 181 10.10 21.85 32.76
CA ASP A 181 9.35 22.85 33.55
C ASP A 181 9.10 24.16 32.81
N ARG A 182 9.82 24.35 31.69
CA ARG A 182 9.65 25.47 30.77
C ARG A 182 8.55 25.17 29.74
N LEU A 183 8.47 23.94 29.23
CA LEU A 183 7.46 23.56 28.22
C LEU A 183 6.03 23.66 28.76
N VAL A 184 5.79 23.20 29.99
CA VAL A 184 4.46 23.26 30.63
C VAL A 184 4.05 24.70 30.92
N ARG A 185 4.99 25.57 31.30
CA ARG A 185 4.74 26.99 31.55
C ARG A 185 4.64 27.82 30.28
N ASP A 186 5.47 27.56 29.27
CA ASP A 186 5.48 28.32 28.03
C ASP A 186 4.26 28.02 27.16
N VAL A 187 3.75 26.77 27.19
CA VAL A 187 2.45 26.42 26.57
C VAL A 187 1.28 27.07 27.33
N ALA A 188 1.34 27.13 28.66
CA ALA A 188 0.32 27.81 29.47
C ALA A 188 0.37 29.34 29.30
N ALA A 189 1.56 29.93 29.10
CA ALA A 189 1.77 31.37 29.00
C ALA A 189 1.54 31.94 27.59
N THR A 190 1.69 31.12 26.52
CA THR A 190 1.38 31.53 25.14
C THR A 190 -0.10 31.37 24.77
N SER A 191 -0.85 30.55 25.52
CA SER A 191 -2.31 30.52 25.37
C SER A 191 -2.93 31.73 26.10
N LYS A 192 -3.62 32.60 25.37
CA LYS A 192 -4.59 33.56 25.96
C LYS A 192 -5.86 32.83 26.45
N VAL A 193 -5.74 31.60 26.91
CA VAL A 193 -6.81 30.78 27.52
C VAL A 193 -6.48 30.64 29.01
N ALA A 194 -6.35 31.77 29.70
CA ALA A 194 -5.91 31.80 31.09
C ALA A 194 -7.01 31.48 32.12
N ASN A 195 -8.27 31.24 31.73
CA ASN A 195 -9.38 31.15 32.70
C ASN A 195 -10.31 29.94 32.59
N THR A 196 -9.93 28.91 31.82
CA THR A 196 -10.53 27.58 32.00
C THR A 196 -9.40 26.65 32.38
N SER A 197 -9.46 26.10 33.58
CA SER A 197 -8.55 25.06 34.07
C SER A 197 -8.29 24.05 32.97
N VAL A 198 -7.09 24.06 32.38
CA VAL A 198 -6.58 22.91 31.64
C VAL A 198 -6.58 21.79 32.66
N PRO A 199 -7.46 20.78 32.56
CA PRO A 199 -7.41 19.67 33.50
C PRO A 199 -6.02 19.07 33.39
N SER A 200 -5.35 18.89 34.52
CA SER A 200 -4.11 18.13 34.59
C SER A 200 -4.36 16.75 33.97
N MET A 201 -4.01 16.56 32.71
CA MET A 201 -4.15 15.27 32.05
C MET A 201 -2.97 14.40 32.44
N ASN A 202 -3.26 13.33 33.18
CA ASN A 202 -2.37 12.19 33.34
C ASN A 202 -2.03 11.65 31.94
N THR A 203 -0.76 11.74 31.56
CA THR A 203 -0.18 11.42 30.24
C THR A 203 -0.09 9.92 29.92
N THR A 204 -0.92 9.06 30.49
CA THR A 204 -0.71 7.60 30.44
C THR A 204 -1.78 6.77 29.73
N SER A 205 -2.84 7.35 29.12
CA SER A 205 -3.91 6.51 28.53
C SER A 205 -4.65 6.97 27.26
N SER A 206 -4.52 8.21 26.78
CA SER A 206 -5.22 8.66 25.57
C SER A 206 -4.31 8.70 24.33
N ALA A 207 -4.69 8.01 23.26
CA ALA A 207 -3.99 8.00 21.98
C ALA A 207 -4.21 9.31 21.19
N LEU A 208 -5.39 9.94 21.30
CA LEU A 208 -5.68 11.29 20.78
C LEU A 208 -6.61 12.05 21.70
N THR A 209 -6.33 13.33 21.88
CA THR A 209 -7.18 14.29 22.57
C THR A 209 -7.47 15.47 21.66
N LEU A 210 -8.74 15.83 21.57
CA LEU A 210 -9.25 17.01 20.90
C LEU A 210 -9.83 17.96 21.94
N ASN A 211 -9.31 19.17 22.00
CA ASN A 211 -9.83 20.23 22.86
C ASN A 211 -10.28 21.41 22.00
N TRP A 212 -11.39 22.04 22.38
CA TRP A 212 -11.77 23.33 21.79
C TRP A 212 -12.33 24.28 22.84
N ALA A 213 -12.08 25.56 22.65
CA ALA A 213 -12.53 26.62 23.53
C ALA A 213 -13.00 27.83 22.73
N TYR A 214 -14.18 28.34 23.08
CA TYR A 214 -14.71 29.56 22.50
C TYR A 214 -14.45 30.77 23.40
N ALA A 215 -13.82 31.80 22.85
CA ALA A 215 -13.57 33.05 23.56
C ALA A 215 -13.58 34.25 22.61
N LYS A 216 -14.36 35.28 22.96
CA LYS A 216 -14.39 36.59 22.28
C LYS A 216 -14.57 36.49 20.75
N GLY A 217 -15.45 35.61 20.28
CA GLY A 217 -15.76 35.48 18.84
C GLY A 217 -14.81 34.56 18.07
N THR A 218 -13.85 33.93 18.75
CA THR A 218 -12.87 33.01 18.15
C THR A 218 -12.93 31.66 18.85
N THR A 219 -12.87 30.58 18.06
CA THR A 219 -12.78 29.21 18.57
C THR A 219 -11.36 28.71 18.40
N THR A 220 -10.68 28.41 19.50
CA THR A 220 -9.35 27.78 19.48
C THR A 220 -9.52 26.27 19.57
N VAL A 221 -8.85 25.53 18.69
CA VAL A 221 -8.88 24.07 18.63
C VAL A 221 -7.46 23.53 18.77
N ALA A 222 -7.27 22.55 19.65
CA ALA A 222 -6.00 21.88 19.89
C ALA A 222 -6.13 20.36 19.71
N ILE A 223 -5.20 19.79 18.95
CA ILE A 223 -5.09 18.36 18.64
C ILE A 223 -3.81 17.86 19.30
N LEU A 224 -3.94 16.82 20.13
CA LEU A 224 -2.83 16.16 20.81
C LEU A 224 -2.85 14.66 20.50
N THR A 225 -1.76 14.12 19.97
CA THR A 225 -1.64 12.67 19.71
C THR A 225 -0.22 12.18 19.97
N ASN A 226 -0.09 10.95 20.46
CA ASN A 226 1.20 10.27 20.65
C ASN A 226 1.36 9.06 19.70
N ASN A 227 0.42 8.85 18.78
CA ASN A 227 0.30 7.63 17.98
C ASN A 227 0.53 7.88 16.48
N LEU A 228 1.27 8.94 16.14
CA LEU A 228 1.55 9.29 14.74
C LEU A 228 3.02 9.04 14.43
N LEU A 229 3.27 8.17 13.46
CA LEU A 229 4.62 7.84 12.98
C LEU A 229 5.15 8.94 12.05
N ARG A 230 6.42 8.81 11.65
CA ARG A 230 7.01 9.67 10.61
C ARG A 230 6.27 9.48 9.28
N SER A 231 6.18 10.55 8.51
CA SER A 231 5.44 10.58 7.24
C SER A 231 3.98 10.11 7.41
N GLN A 232 3.32 10.57 8.47
CA GLN A 232 1.89 10.34 8.69
C GLN A 232 1.17 11.63 9.07
N TRP A 233 -0.14 11.63 8.88
CA TRP A 233 -1.02 12.72 9.22
C TRP A 233 -2.21 12.24 10.05
N VAL A 234 -2.68 13.10 10.94
CA VAL A 234 -3.97 12.97 11.61
C VAL A 234 -4.84 14.14 11.21
N ALA A 235 -6.11 13.87 10.91
CA ALA A 235 -7.07 14.89 10.52
C ALA A 235 -8.34 14.84 11.35
N ILE A 236 -8.93 16.01 11.50
CA ILE A 236 -10.26 16.20 12.07
C ILE A 236 -11.13 16.88 11.02
N GLY A 237 -12.19 16.18 10.63
CA GLY A 237 -13.26 16.67 9.78
C GLY A 237 -14.43 17.16 10.63
N LEU A 238 -14.88 18.38 10.38
CA LEU A 238 -16.16 18.89 10.86
C LEU A 238 -17.19 18.70 9.74
N SER A 239 -18.08 17.72 9.94
CA SER A 239 -19.10 17.32 8.97
C SER A 239 -20.50 17.62 9.49
N LEU A 240 -21.45 17.81 8.56
CA LEU A 240 -22.88 17.89 8.87
C LEU A 240 -23.55 16.51 8.90
N ASP A 241 -22.85 15.47 8.46
CA ASP A 241 -23.31 14.09 8.47
C ASP A 241 -22.19 13.13 8.92
N SER A 242 -22.43 11.82 8.82
CA SER A 242 -21.46 10.79 9.20
C SER A 242 -20.57 10.34 8.04
N ARG A 243 -20.49 11.11 6.95
CA ARG A 243 -19.73 10.77 5.75
C ARG A 243 -18.67 11.83 5.50
N MET A 244 -17.52 11.39 4.99
CA MET A 244 -16.52 12.31 4.46
C MET A 244 -17.03 12.89 3.15
N GLY A 245 -17.61 14.09 3.22
CA GLY A 245 -18.26 14.79 2.13
C GLY A 245 -17.67 16.19 1.95
N ASN A 246 -18.54 17.19 1.84
CA ASN A 246 -18.16 18.61 1.75
C ASN A 246 -17.77 19.18 3.12
N ASP A 247 -16.72 18.62 3.71
CA ASP A 247 -16.34 18.87 5.10
C ASP A 247 -15.17 19.83 5.23
N HIS A 248 -15.08 20.46 6.40
CA HIS A 248 -13.91 21.22 6.80
C HIS A 248 -12.91 20.30 7.48
N VAL A 249 -11.75 20.12 6.87
CA VAL A 249 -10.75 19.14 7.34
C VAL A 249 -9.50 19.88 7.80
N PHE A 250 -9.08 19.62 9.03
CA PHE A 250 -7.88 20.18 9.64
C PHE A 250 -6.87 19.05 9.85
N VAL A 251 -5.67 19.20 9.30
CA VAL A 251 -4.71 18.10 9.16
C VAL A 251 -3.39 18.49 9.80
N CYS A 252 -2.99 17.72 10.81
CA CYS A 252 -1.71 17.80 11.48
C CYS A 252 -0.79 16.70 10.90
N GLN A 253 0.33 17.09 10.32
CA GLN A 253 1.24 16.23 9.56
C GLN A 253 2.57 16.13 10.29
N ARG A 254 3.10 14.93 10.45
CA ARG A 254 4.48 14.70 10.90
C ARG A 254 5.31 14.26 9.70
N LEU A 255 6.22 15.13 9.28
CA LEU A 255 7.14 14.85 8.17
C LEU A 255 8.22 13.83 8.58
N SER A 256 9.05 13.44 7.62
CA SER A 256 10.13 12.47 7.82
C SER A 256 11.24 13.00 8.75
N ASP A 257 11.43 14.31 8.79
CA ASP A 257 12.37 15.05 9.65
C ASP A 257 11.77 15.44 11.03
N ASP A 258 10.60 14.90 11.37
CA ASP A 258 9.82 15.23 12.57
C ASP A 258 9.25 16.66 12.62
N THR A 259 9.33 17.42 11.52
CA THR A 259 8.65 18.71 11.39
C THR A 259 7.13 18.53 11.39
N ILE A 260 6.41 19.38 12.12
CA ILE A 260 4.94 19.38 12.17
C ILE A 260 4.36 20.47 11.27
N LEU A 261 3.47 20.07 10.36
CA LEU A 261 2.71 20.99 9.51
C LEU A 261 1.21 20.89 9.82
N LEU A 262 0.56 22.04 10.04
CA LEU A 262 -0.88 22.12 10.24
C LEU A 262 -1.52 22.84 9.05
N GLN A 263 -2.47 22.16 8.40
CA GLN A 263 -3.12 22.66 7.19
C GLN A 263 -4.64 22.46 7.24
N ARG A 264 -5.35 23.35 6.54
CA ARG A 264 -6.80 23.28 6.36
C ARG A 264 -7.13 22.94 4.91
N PHE A 265 -8.02 21.98 4.75
CA PHE A 265 -8.56 21.52 3.48
C PHE A 265 -10.08 21.67 3.46
N ILE A 266 -10.61 21.83 2.26
CA ILE A 266 -12.03 21.66 1.95
C ILE A 266 -12.10 20.57 0.90
N ASN A 267 -13.04 19.65 1.04
CA ASN A 267 -13.24 18.55 0.11
C ASN A 267 -14.48 18.83 -0.77
N PRO A 268 -14.37 19.55 -1.89
CA PRO A 268 -15.53 20.01 -2.65
C PRO A 268 -16.28 18.91 -3.42
N ASP A 269 -15.71 17.72 -3.57
CA ASP A 269 -16.24 16.63 -4.39
C ASP A 269 -16.17 15.26 -3.68
N GLY A 270 -16.23 15.26 -2.35
CA GLY A 270 -16.47 14.06 -1.55
C GLY A 270 -15.27 13.20 -1.20
N HIS A 271 -14.17 13.14 -1.97
CA HIS A 271 -13.08 12.18 -1.66
C HIS A 271 -11.64 12.67 -1.87
N ALA A 272 -11.40 13.92 -2.25
CA ALA A 272 -10.05 14.42 -2.48
C ALA A 272 -9.86 15.83 -1.90
N ALA A 273 -8.89 15.95 -1.00
CA ALA A 273 -8.47 17.22 -0.42
C ALA A 273 -7.75 18.06 -1.48
N THR A 274 -8.51 18.76 -2.33
CA THR A 274 -8.00 19.41 -3.54
C THR A 274 -7.62 20.87 -3.37
N THR A 275 -8.01 21.51 -2.25
CA THR A 275 -7.74 22.94 -2.02
C THR A 275 -7.10 23.18 -0.66
N ILE A 276 -5.80 23.51 -0.67
CA ILE A 276 -5.10 24.07 0.49
C ILE A 276 -5.59 25.50 0.66
N VAL A 277 -6.16 25.83 1.82
CA VAL A 277 -6.46 27.22 2.16
C VAL A 277 -5.23 27.80 2.85
N THR A 278 -4.29 28.29 2.05
CA THR A 278 -3.04 28.89 2.55
C THR A 278 -3.35 30.17 3.33
N ALA A 279 -2.70 30.34 4.48
CA ALA A 279 -2.67 31.59 5.21
C ALA A 279 -2.15 32.70 4.27
N GLY A 280 -2.97 33.71 3.99
CA GLY A 280 -2.62 34.83 3.10
C GLY A 280 -3.41 34.92 1.79
N SER A 281 -4.25 33.93 1.43
CA SER A 281 -5.26 34.15 0.38
C SER A 281 -6.33 35.14 0.88
N ASN A 282 -6.97 35.92 0.02
CA ASN A 282 -7.95 36.98 0.37
C ASN A 282 -9.24 36.50 1.11
N LEU A 283 -9.23 35.28 1.65
CA LEU A 283 -10.16 34.69 2.63
C LEU A 283 -9.53 34.55 4.04
N GLY A 284 -8.35 35.13 4.26
CA GLY A 284 -7.42 34.93 5.38
C GLY A 284 -7.85 35.43 6.76
N GLY A 285 -9.15 35.43 7.06
CA GLY A 285 -9.68 35.79 8.37
C GLY A 285 -10.36 34.65 9.13
N ILE A 286 -10.34 33.40 8.62
CA ILE A 286 -11.12 32.29 9.18
C ILE A 286 -10.29 31.19 9.82
N PHE A 287 -9.00 31.07 9.49
CA PHE A 287 -8.12 30.02 10.03
C PHE A 287 -6.73 30.59 10.28
N GLN A 288 -6.25 30.47 11.51
CA GLN A 288 -4.93 30.91 11.93
C GLN A 288 -4.24 29.77 12.68
N VAL A 289 -3.05 29.39 12.24
CA VAL A 289 -2.19 28.47 13.00
C VAL A 289 -1.62 29.25 14.19
N ASN A 290 -1.82 28.72 15.40
CA ASN A 290 -1.28 29.33 16.61
C ASN A 290 0.07 28.71 16.99
N SER A 291 0.11 27.38 17.09
CA SER A 291 1.28 26.64 17.55
C SER A 291 1.29 25.22 17.01
N VAL A 292 2.46 24.73 16.62
CA VAL A 292 2.70 23.34 16.24
C VAL A 292 3.98 22.87 16.91
N SER A 293 3.99 21.66 17.46
CA SER A 293 5.22 21.09 18.05
C SER A 293 5.22 19.58 18.04
N PHE A 294 6.44 19.03 18.04
CA PHE A 294 6.71 17.62 18.29
C PHE A 294 7.73 17.51 19.42
N ASN A 295 7.34 16.88 20.52
CA ASN A 295 8.25 16.66 21.64
C ASN A 295 7.94 15.33 22.33
N ASN A 296 8.98 14.52 22.61
CA ASN A 296 8.88 13.23 23.29
C ASN A 296 7.81 12.29 22.70
N GLY A 297 7.66 12.26 21.37
CA GLY A 297 6.68 11.42 20.70
C GLY A 297 5.26 11.99 20.66
N ILE A 298 5.01 13.13 21.31
CA ILE A 298 3.71 13.81 21.32
C ILE A 298 3.70 14.91 20.26
N ILE A 299 2.65 14.93 19.45
CA ILE A 299 2.35 15.97 18.48
C ILE A 299 1.29 16.88 19.07
N TYR A 300 1.54 18.19 18.94
CA TYR A 300 0.62 19.27 19.29
C TYR A 300 0.34 20.12 18.06
N CYS A 301 -0.94 20.32 17.73
CA CYS A 301 -1.38 21.21 16.67
C CYS A 301 -2.52 22.10 17.19
N GLU A 302 -2.31 23.41 17.19
CA GLU A 302 -3.29 24.40 17.65
C GLU A 302 -3.58 25.44 16.57
N PHE A 303 -4.87 25.73 16.38
CA PHE A 303 -5.35 26.74 15.46
C PHE A 303 -6.57 27.47 15.99
N SER A 304 -6.79 28.68 15.48
CA SER A 304 -7.93 29.52 15.77
C SER A 304 -8.84 29.67 14.55
N LEU A 305 -10.14 29.70 14.80
CA LEU A 305 -11.18 29.95 13.80
C LEU A 305 -11.93 31.24 14.13
N SER A 306 -12.02 32.18 13.18
CA SER A 306 -12.66 33.49 13.35
C SER A 306 -13.57 33.87 12.16
N ASN A 307 -14.42 34.90 12.31
CA ASN A 307 -15.30 35.45 11.27
C ASN A 307 -16.23 34.44 10.54
N PHE A 308 -17.29 34.04 11.22
CA PHE A 308 -18.35 33.20 10.67
C PHE A 308 -19.51 34.08 10.15
N THR A 309 -19.41 34.57 8.91
CA THR A 309 -20.53 35.30 8.28
C THR A 309 -21.08 34.53 7.09
N ALA A 310 -22.31 34.02 7.22
CA ALA A 310 -23.03 33.35 6.14
C ALA A 310 -23.33 34.35 5.00
N THR A 311 -22.44 34.43 4.00
CA THR A 311 -22.70 35.21 2.79
C THR A 311 -23.37 34.33 1.75
N THR A 312 -24.68 34.50 1.57
CA THR A 312 -25.42 33.92 0.45
C THR A 312 -25.14 34.72 -0.82
N SER A 313 -24.09 34.37 -1.55
CA SER A 313 -23.91 34.89 -2.92
C SER A 313 -24.89 34.19 -3.87
N ARG A 314 -25.94 34.90 -4.28
CA ARG A 314 -26.90 34.46 -5.32
C ARG A 314 -26.35 34.59 -6.76
N ARG A 315 -25.04 34.78 -6.95
CA ARG A 315 -24.42 34.92 -8.28
C ARG A 315 -23.16 34.08 -8.42
N ARG A 316 -23.37 32.77 -8.61
CA ARG A 316 -22.51 31.72 -9.21
C ARG A 316 -22.74 30.41 -8.44
N LYS A 317 -23.04 29.31 -9.14
CA LYS A 317 -23.30 27.96 -8.61
C LYS A 317 -22.06 27.31 -7.95
N ARG A 318 -21.44 27.97 -6.98
CA ARG A 318 -20.41 27.39 -6.10
C ARG A 318 -20.66 27.93 -4.68
N SER A 319 -21.48 27.22 -3.91
CA SER A 319 -21.64 27.48 -2.49
C SER A 319 -20.42 26.92 -1.76
N VAL A 320 -19.50 27.79 -1.35
CA VAL A 320 -18.53 27.42 -0.32
C VAL A 320 -19.30 27.46 1.00
N THR A 321 -19.58 26.29 1.58
CA THR A 321 -20.17 26.22 2.92
C THR A 321 -19.19 26.87 3.89
N LEU A 322 -19.62 27.97 4.52
CA LEU A 322 -18.86 28.61 5.58
C LEU A 322 -19.23 27.92 6.90
N LEU A 323 -18.23 27.71 7.76
CA LEU A 323 -18.48 27.23 9.12
C LEU A 323 -19.47 28.19 9.81
N SER A 324 -20.38 27.64 10.62
CA SER A 324 -21.40 28.39 11.36
C SER A 324 -21.26 28.08 12.85
N GLN A 325 -21.38 29.10 13.68
CA GLN A 325 -21.14 28.99 15.12
C GLN A 325 -22.16 28.09 15.83
N SER A 326 -23.45 28.25 15.48
CA SER A 326 -24.57 27.54 16.10
C SER A 326 -24.80 26.12 15.57
N THR A 327 -24.01 25.68 14.59
CA THR A 327 -24.21 24.39 13.93
C THR A 327 -23.53 23.28 14.72
N GLN A 328 -24.24 22.17 14.94
CA GLN A 328 -23.66 20.93 15.46
C GLN A 328 -22.96 20.17 14.34
N TYR A 329 -21.64 20.01 14.49
CA TYR A 329 -20.82 19.22 13.59
C TYR A 329 -20.56 17.84 14.16
N GLN A 330 -20.72 16.81 13.34
CA GLN A 330 -20.15 15.49 13.58
C GLN A 330 -18.64 15.58 13.42
N ILE A 331 -17.91 14.94 14.32
CA ILE A 331 -16.45 14.95 14.30
C ILE A 331 -15.99 13.65 13.66
N ILE A 332 -15.28 13.76 12.55
CA ILE A 332 -14.66 12.63 11.86
C ILE A 332 -13.16 12.71 12.11
N VAL A 333 -12.56 11.63 12.60
CA VAL A 333 -11.12 11.54 12.82
C VAL A 333 -10.54 10.56 11.82
N ALA A 334 -9.44 10.94 11.16
CA ALA A 334 -8.76 10.05 10.22
C ALA A 334 -7.24 10.11 10.38
N ILE A 335 -6.58 9.00 10.08
CA ILE A 335 -5.12 8.87 10.08
C ILE A 335 -4.67 8.27 8.76
N GLY A 336 -3.65 8.85 8.15
CA GLY A 336 -3.10 8.35 6.90
C GLY A 336 -1.61 8.58 6.74
N PRO A 337 -1.00 7.92 5.73
CA PRO A 337 0.38 8.18 5.35
C PRO A 337 0.52 9.50 4.56
N LEU A 338 1.73 10.04 4.56
CA LEU A 338 2.14 11.19 3.75
C LEU A 338 3.03 10.69 2.60
N ALA A 339 2.72 11.14 1.38
CA ALA A 339 3.59 10.96 0.23
C ALA A 339 4.60 12.11 0.07
N GLY A 340 4.42 13.19 0.84
CA GLY A 340 5.28 14.37 0.85
C GLY A 340 4.62 15.54 1.57
N PRO A 341 5.32 16.66 1.74
CA PRO A 341 4.73 17.87 2.30
C PRO A 341 3.56 18.32 1.42
N ASN A 342 2.35 18.41 2.01
CA ASN A 342 1.08 18.73 1.35
C ASN A 342 0.45 17.61 0.51
N SER A 343 1.05 16.41 0.47
CA SER A 343 0.52 15.26 -0.27
C SER A 343 -0.03 14.21 0.69
N LEU A 344 -1.29 14.41 1.09
CA LEU A 344 -2.00 13.46 1.93
C LEU A 344 -2.33 12.22 1.11
N VAL A 345 -1.82 11.05 1.53
CA VAL A 345 -2.32 9.77 1.02
C VAL A 345 -3.62 9.47 1.75
N GLN A 346 -4.55 8.79 1.06
CA GLN A 346 -5.81 8.37 1.65
C GLN A 346 -5.60 7.70 3.02
N HIS A 347 -6.43 8.09 3.99
CA HIS A 347 -6.33 7.57 5.35
C HIS A 347 -6.43 6.04 5.39
N SER A 348 -5.56 5.42 6.17
CA SER A 348 -5.64 3.99 6.49
C SER A 348 -6.73 3.70 7.53
N TRP A 349 -7.13 4.72 8.29
CA TRP A 349 -8.18 4.61 9.30
C TRP A 349 -9.03 5.87 9.39
N THR A 350 -10.32 5.68 9.62
CA THR A 350 -11.29 6.76 9.88
C THR A 350 -12.32 6.30 10.90
N THR A 351 -12.85 7.23 11.69
CA THR A 351 -14.02 7.00 12.55
C THR A 351 -14.86 8.27 12.68
N VAL A 352 -16.15 8.10 12.95
CA VAL A 352 -17.05 9.18 13.34
C VAL A 352 -17.26 9.10 14.85
N LEU A 353 -17.05 10.21 15.56
CA LEU A 353 -17.23 10.28 17.01
C LEU A 353 -18.71 10.37 17.36
N SER A 354 -19.10 9.76 18.48
CA SER A 354 -20.48 9.86 19.00
C SER A 354 -20.83 11.25 19.53
N GLN A 355 -19.81 12.03 19.89
CA GLN A 355 -19.94 13.40 20.38
C GLN A 355 -19.85 14.39 19.22
N THR A 356 -20.67 15.45 19.29
CA THR A 356 -20.69 16.54 18.32
C THR A 356 -19.95 17.77 18.85
N MET A 357 -19.50 18.63 17.93
CA MET A 357 -18.85 19.89 18.23
C MET A 357 -19.75 21.06 17.80
N GLN A 358 -19.96 22.02 18.70
CA GLN A 358 -20.43 23.37 18.36
C GLN A 358 -19.29 24.35 18.57
N LEU A 359 -19.11 25.30 17.63
CA LEU A 359 -17.95 26.19 17.63
C LEU A 359 -18.05 27.30 18.68
N ASP A 360 -19.26 27.65 19.14
CA ASP A 360 -19.52 28.64 20.20
C ASP A 360 -19.48 28.05 21.62
N GLN A 361 -19.17 26.77 21.76
CA GLN A 361 -19.02 26.08 23.03
C GLN A 361 -17.57 25.64 23.24
N SER A 362 -17.24 25.26 24.47
CA SER A 362 -15.97 24.62 24.82
C SER A 362 -16.18 23.15 25.12
N GLY A 363 -15.23 22.30 24.76
CA GLY A 363 -15.31 20.87 24.99
C GLY A 363 -13.98 20.15 24.86
N THR A 364 -13.98 18.89 25.29
CA THR A 364 -12.83 17.99 25.25
C THR A 364 -13.29 16.58 24.93
N ILE A 365 -12.50 15.88 24.11
CA ILE A 365 -12.73 14.49 23.73
C ILE A 365 -11.40 13.76 23.76
N SER A 366 -11.36 12.58 24.37
CA SER A 366 -10.18 11.73 24.41
C SER A 366 -10.52 10.33 23.89
N LEU A 367 -9.74 9.88 22.90
CA LEU A 367 -9.79 8.52 22.38
C LEU A 367 -8.67 7.70 23.03
N ALA A 368 -9.06 6.62 23.71
CA ALA A 368 -8.10 5.67 24.28
C ALA A 368 -7.29 4.93 23.20
N THR A 369 -7.84 4.78 21.99
CA THR A 369 -7.17 4.08 20.89
C THR A 369 -7.60 4.69 19.56
N ILE A 370 -6.67 4.84 18.62
CA ILE A 370 -6.90 5.29 17.24
C ILE A 370 -6.24 4.28 16.32
N GLY A 371 -6.88 3.99 15.19
CA GLY A 371 -6.54 2.84 14.35
C GLY A 371 -7.41 1.64 14.72
N GLY A 372 -8.01 1.00 13.72
CA GLY A 372 -8.72 -0.26 13.92
C GLY A 372 -7.70 -1.27 14.44
N SER A 373 -8.11 -2.25 15.23
CA SER A 373 -7.18 -3.25 15.77
C SER A 373 -6.42 -3.91 14.61
N ALA A 374 -5.17 -3.49 14.38
CA ALA A 374 -4.31 -4.05 13.34
C ALA A 374 -4.28 -5.58 13.44
N ASN A 375 -4.41 -6.10 14.66
CA ASN A 375 -4.54 -7.52 14.98
C ASN A 375 -5.68 -8.25 14.25
N LEU A 376 -6.84 -7.61 14.03
CA LEU A 376 -7.96 -8.24 13.30
C LEU A 376 -7.65 -8.37 11.81
N LEU A 377 -7.10 -7.31 11.20
CA LEU A 377 -6.67 -7.34 9.81
C LEU A 377 -5.53 -8.35 9.60
N ARG A 378 -4.56 -8.39 10.52
CA ARG A 378 -3.46 -9.37 10.52
C ARG A 378 -3.99 -10.80 10.65
N ALA A 379 -4.90 -11.04 11.59
CA ALA A 379 -5.52 -12.35 11.77
C ALA A 379 -6.31 -12.80 10.54
N HIS A 380 -7.05 -11.91 9.88
CA HIS A 380 -7.70 -12.17 8.59
C HIS A 380 -6.69 -12.69 7.56
N GLY A 381 -5.59 -11.95 7.35
CA GLY A 381 -4.55 -12.31 6.38
C GLY A 381 -3.93 -13.68 6.68
N ILE A 382 -3.52 -13.91 7.93
CA ILE A 382 -2.90 -15.18 8.36
C ILE A 382 -3.84 -16.36 8.11
N ILE A 383 -5.10 -16.26 8.56
CA ILE A 383 -6.09 -17.33 8.37
C ILE A 383 -6.29 -17.62 6.87
N MET A 384 -6.39 -16.59 6.03
CA MET A 384 -6.56 -16.75 4.58
C MET A 384 -5.35 -17.41 3.91
N LEU A 385 -4.12 -17.05 4.31
CA LEU A 385 -2.90 -17.68 3.79
C LEU A 385 -2.86 -19.18 4.09
N PHE A 386 -2.99 -19.58 5.36
CA PHE A 386 -2.96 -20.99 5.74
C PHE A 386 -4.12 -21.78 5.13
N THR A 387 -5.29 -21.16 5.00
CA THR A 387 -6.45 -21.83 4.39
C THR A 387 -6.20 -22.15 2.92
N TRP A 388 -5.82 -21.16 2.12
CA TRP A 388 -5.73 -21.33 0.67
C TRP A 388 -4.41 -21.92 0.19
N MET A 389 -3.29 -21.53 0.80
CA MET A 389 -1.97 -22.03 0.39
C MET A 389 -1.68 -23.43 0.90
N LEU A 390 -2.16 -23.79 2.10
CA LEU A 390 -1.91 -25.10 2.71
C LEU A 390 -3.13 -26.02 2.64
N LEU A 391 -4.25 -25.66 3.26
CA LEU A 391 -5.36 -26.63 3.41
C LEU A 391 -6.06 -26.93 2.08
N VAL A 392 -6.49 -25.91 1.34
CA VAL A 392 -7.23 -26.09 0.08
C VAL A 392 -6.37 -26.75 -0.99
N SER A 393 -5.11 -26.29 -1.15
CA SER A 393 -4.16 -26.89 -2.12
C SER A 393 -3.90 -28.37 -1.81
N THR A 394 -3.68 -28.72 -0.54
CA THR A 394 -3.50 -30.10 -0.07
C THR A 394 -4.76 -30.94 -0.30
N GLY A 395 -5.93 -30.38 0.01
CA GLY A 395 -7.23 -31.03 -0.21
C GLY A 395 -7.48 -31.39 -1.68
N ILE A 396 -7.06 -30.52 -2.62
CA ILE A 396 -7.15 -30.78 -4.06
C ILE A 396 -6.18 -31.89 -4.50
N ILE A 397 -4.92 -31.86 -4.04
CA ILE A 397 -3.91 -32.88 -4.37
C ILE A 397 -4.39 -34.27 -3.91
N ILE A 398 -4.89 -34.39 -2.66
CA ILE A 398 -5.40 -35.65 -2.11
C ILE A 398 -6.58 -36.17 -2.95
N ALA A 399 -7.56 -35.31 -3.26
CA ALA A 399 -8.73 -35.72 -4.04
C ALA A 399 -8.38 -36.14 -5.48
N ARG A 400 -7.26 -35.66 -6.04
CA ARG A 400 -6.86 -35.96 -7.41
C ARG A 400 -5.98 -37.20 -7.53
N TYR A 401 -4.95 -37.34 -6.70
CA TYR A 401 -3.89 -38.33 -6.92
C TYR A 401 -3.92 -39.54 -5.97
N PHE A 402 -4.68 -39.47 -4.87
CA PHE A 402 -4.68 -40.49 -3.82
C PHE A 402 -5.95 -41.36 -3.80
N LYS A 403 -6.80 -41.29 -4.83
CA LYS A 403 -8.04 -42.08 -4.88
C LYS A 403 -7.82 -43.60 -4.79
N GLN A 404 -6.68 -44.07 -5.30
CA GLN A 404 -6.33 -45.50 -5.38
C GLN A 404 -5.29 -45.93 -4.34
N SER A 405 -4.79 -45.02 -3.50
CA SER A 405 -3.67 -45.29 -2.59
C SER A 405 -4.05 -46.18 -1.38
N TRP A 406 -5.35 -46.33 -1.10
CA TRP A 406 -5.87 -47.19 -0.04
C TRP A 406 -7.12 -47.96 -0.50
N PRO A 407 -6.95 -48.96 -1.38
CA PRO A 407 -8.09 -49.65 -1.98
C PRO A 407 -8.83 -50.56 -0.98
N THR A 408 -8.09 -51.14 -0.02
CA THR A 408 -8.60 -52.12 0.96
C THR A 408 -9.06 -51.49 2.28
N HIS A 409 -8.61 -50.28 2.59
CA HIS A 409 -8.88 -49.63 3.87
C HIS A 409 -9.97 -48.56 3.75
N LYS A 410 -10.90 -48.56 4.70
CA LYS A 410 -11.97 -47.57 4.81
C LYS A 410 -11.89 -46.88 6.16
N LEU A 411 -12.15 -45.57 6.18
CA LEU A 411 -12.32 -44.79 7.40
C LEU A 411 -13.80 -44.43 7.53
N CYS A 412 -14.44 -44.85 8.63
CA CYS A 412 -15.89 -44.67 8.84
C CYS A 412 -16.74 -45.17 7.64
N GLY A 413 -16.38 -46.33 7.07
CA GLY A 413 -17.09 -46.92 5.93
C GLY A 413 -16.91 -46.22 4.58
N LYS A 414 -16.07 -45.17 4.51
CA LYS A 414 -15.74 -44.45 3.26
C LYS A 414 -14.26 -44.63 2.91
N ALA A 415 -13.92 -44.45 1.62
CA ALA A 415 -12.54 -44.48 1.18
C ALA A 415 -11.70 -43.42 1.92
N ILE A 416 -10.47 -43.77 2.32
CA ILE A 416 -9.62 -42.90 3.16
C ILE A 416 -9.40 -41.52 2.54
N TRP A 417 -9.06 -41.46 1.24
CA TRP A 417 -8.84 -40.20 0.52
C TRP A 417 -10.06 -39.26 0.62
N PHE A 418 -11.27 -39.83 0.58
CA PHE A 418 -12.51 -39.07 0.61
C PHE A 418 -12.79 -38.54 2.01
N ALA A 419 -12.51 -39.33 3.04
CA ALA A 419 -12.64 -38.90 4.43
C ALA A 419 -11.65 -37.75 4.75
N ILE A 420 -10.39 -37.88 4.33
CA ILE A 420 -9.36 -36.85 4.53
C ILE A 420 -9.71 -35.58 3.75
N HIS A 421 -10.04 -35.70 2.46
CA HIS A 421 -10.44 -34.55 1.64
C HIS A 421 -11.63 -33.81 2.27
N ARG A 422 -12.67 -34.54 2.68
CA ARG A 422 -13.85 -33.93 3.32
C ARG A 422 -13.47 -33.19 4.60
N PHE A 423 -12.66 -33.80 5.46
CA PHE A 423 -12.21 -33.17 6.70
C PHE A 423 -11.42 -31.87 6.42
N VAL A 424 -10.41 -31.93 5.56
CA VAL A 424 -9.58 -30.77 5.20
C VAL A 424 -10.40 -29.65 4.57
N MET A 425 -11.36 -29.98 3.69
CA MET A 425 -12.21 -28.97 3.05
C MET A 425 -13.24 -28.35 4.00
N ILE A 426 -13.77 -29.10 4.98
CA ILE A 426 -14.64 -28.52 6.03
C ILE A 426 -13.85 -27.54 6.88
N CYS A 427 -12.64 -27.91 7.35
CA CYS A 427 -11.77 -27.00 8.08
C CYS A 427 -11.45 -25.74 7.26
N SER A 428 -11.17 -25.90 5.97
CA SER A 428 -10.90 -24.78 5.06
C SER A 428 -12.10 -23.84 4.92
N ALA A 429 -13.31 -24.38 4.79
CA ALA A 429 -14.53 -23.56 4.69
C ALA A 429 -14.78 -22.76 5.98
N LEU A 430 -14.62 -23.39 7.15
CA LEU A 430 -14.78 -22.73 8.45
C LEU A 430 -13.74 -21.63 8.66
N MET A 431 -12.47 -21.89 8.32
CA MET A 431 -11.41 -20.88 8.41
C MET A 431 -11.63 -19.73 7.43
N THR A 432 -12.08 -20.01 6.20
CA THR A 432 -12.44 -18.95 5.23
C THR A 432 -13.57 -18.07 5.77
N ALA A 433 -14.63 -18.67 6.33
CA ALA A 433 -15.73 -17.94 6.94
C ALA A 433 -15.29 -17.08 8.13
N MET A 434 -14.42 -17.63 9.00
CA MET A 434 -13.84 -16.89 10.13
C MET A 434 -13.00 -15.70 9.64
N GLY A 435 -12.08 -15.92 8.70
CA GLY A 435 -11.27 -14.84 8.14
C GLY A 435 -12.14 -13.76 7.50
N PHE A 436 -13.19 -14.13 6.77
CA PHE A 436 -14.13 -13.17 6.18
C PHE A 436 -14.88 -12.36 7.25
N LEU A 437 -15.31 -13.00 8.34
CA LEU A 437 -15.95 -12.31 9.47
C LEU A 437 -15.00 -11.28 10.12
N LEU A 438 -13.73 -11.63 10.32
CA LEU A 438 -12.75 -10.72 10.92
C LEU A 438 -12.57 -9.43 10.11
N ILE A 439 -12.51 -9.51 8.78
CA ILE A 439 -12.36 -8.30 7.94
C ILE A 439 -13.64 -7.46 7.92
N LEU A 440 -14.83 -8.07 7.97
CA LEU A 440 -16.08 -7.34 8.10
C LEU A 440 -16.15 -6.57 9.42
N ILE A 441 -15.74 -7.19 10.52
CA ILE A 441 -15.66 -6.51 11.83
C ILE A 441 -14.64 -5.37 11.77
N TYR A 442 -13.46 -5.62 11.21
CA TYR A 442 -12.42 -4.59 11.08
C TYR A 442 -12.87 -3.36 10.27
N LYS A 443 -13.66 -3.56 9.21
CA LYS A 443 -14.21 -2.48 8.37
C LYS A 443 -15.59 -1.99 8.82
N ASN A 444 -16.11 -2.43 9.99
CA ASN A 444 -17.47 -2.13 10.45
C ASN A 444 -18.57 -2.40 9.40
N GLY A 445 -18.38 -3.41 8.54
CA GLY A 445 -19.28 -3.74 7.45
C GLY A 445 -19.25 -2.80 6.24
N GLU A 446 -18.38 -1.79 6.23
CA GLU A 446 -18.24 -0.87 5.10
C GLU A 446 -17.36 -1.46 3.99
N TRP A 447 -17.72 -1.17 2.74
CA TRP A 447 -16.93 -1.59 1.58
C TRP A 447 -15.79 -0.59 1.32
N THR A 448 -14.64 -1.11 0.88
CA THR A 448 -13.51 -0.27 0.49
C THR A 448 -13.86 0.68 -0.66
N SER A 449 -13.39 1.93 -0.60
CA SER A 449 -13.59 2.92 -1.66
C SER A 449 -13.00 2.49 -3.00
N ARG A 450 -13.65 2.87 -4.11
CA ARG A 450 -13.12 2.71 -5.49
C ARG A 450 -11.82 3.47 -5.75
N SER A 451 -11.53 4.52 -4.97
CA SER A 451 -10.28 5.27 -5.08
C SER A 451 -9.04 4.41 -4.75
N LEU A 452 -9.22 3.37 -3.94
CA LEU A 452 -8.19 2.38 -3.60
C LEU A 452 -8.29 1.19 -4.56
N SER A 453 -7.87 1.39 -5.81
CA SER A 453 -8.05 0.42 -6.90
C SER A 453 -7.63 -1.01 -6.52
N HIS A 454 -6.55 -1.18 -5.74
CA HIS A 454 -6.01 -2.48 -5.34
C HIS A 454 -6.79 -3.15 -4.20
N GLU A 455 -7.00 -2.46 -3.08
CA GLU A 455 -7.81 -3.00 -1.99
C GLU A 455 -9.25 -3.26 -2.45
N PHE A 456 -9.77 -2.39 -3.30
CA PHE A 456 -11.05 -2.58 -3.96
C PHE A 456 -11.05 -3.85 -4.81
N ALA A 457 -10.09 -4.03 -5.73
CA ALA A 457 -10.00 -5.24 -6.53
C ALA A 457 -9.76 -6.51 -5.68
N HIS A 458 -8.97 -6.44 -4.60
CA HIS A 458 -8.78 -7.54 -3.65
C HIS A 458 -10.09 -7.92 -2.98
N SER A 459 -10.87 -6.93 -2.52
CA SER A 459 -12.18 -7.18 -1.89
C SER A 459 -13.18 -7.83 -2.85
N ILE A 460 -13.18 -7.43 -4.12
CA ILE A 460 -14.07 -8.00 -5.16
C ILE A 460 -13.67 -9.44 -5.50
N ILE A 461 -12.39 -9.71 -5.70
CA ILE A 461 -11.92 -11.08 -5.97
C ILE A 461 -12.14 -11.95 -4.72
N GLY A 462 -11.83 -11.43 -3.54
CA GLY A 462 -11.99 -12.10 -2.26
C GLY A 462 -13.44 -12.50 -1.96
N ILE A 463 -14.42 -11.63 -2.23
CA ILE A 463 -15.84 -12.00 -2.03
C ILE A 463 -16.30 -13.07 -3.01
N ILE A 464 -15.84 -13.03 -4.28
CA ILE A 464 -16.14 -14.08 -5.26
C ILE A 464 -15.59 -15.43 -4.79
N VAL A 465 -14.37 -15.43 -4.25
CA VAL A 465 -13.73 -16.62 -3.66
C VAL A 465 -14.52 -17.12 -2.45
N CYS A 466 -14.98 -16.24 -1.55
CA CYS A 466 -15.80 -16.62 -0.39
C CYS A 466 -17.15 -17.23 -0.82
N ILE A 467 -17.82 -16.65 -1.82
CA ILE A 467 -19.05 -17.20 -2.38
C ILE A 467 -18.79 -18.58 -2.99
N ALA A 468 -17.73 -18.72 -3.79
CA ALA A 468 -17.35 -20.01 -4.37
C ALA A 468 -17.06 -21.06 -3.28
N ALA A 469 -16.35 -20.68 -2.21
CA ALA A 469 -16.06 -21.55 -1.08
C ALA A 469 -17.33 -21.99 -0.32
N ALA A 470 -18.37 -21.15 -0.24
CA ALA A 470 -19.66 -21.50 0.36
C ALA A 470 -20.53 -22.39 -0.56
N ILE A 471 -20.48 -22.17 -1.88
CA ILE A 471 -21.21 -22.99 -2.86
C ILE A 471 -20.66 -24.43 -2.87
N GLN A 472 -19.36 -24.64 -2.63
CA GLN A 472 -18.74 -25.96 -2.70
C GLN A 472 -19.36 -27.00 -1.73
N PRO A 473 -19.51 -26.73 -0.41
CA PRO A 473 -20.27 -27.58 0.49
C PRO A 473 -21.74 -27.74 0.10
N ALA A 474 -22.40 -26.67 -0.38
CA ALA A 474 -23.80 -26.74 -0.80
C ALA A 474 -23.99 -27.71 -1.98
N MET A 475 -23.12 -27.64 -3.00
CA MET A 475 -23.09 -28.60 -4.10
C MET A 475 -22.84 -30.02 -3.61
N ALA A 476 -22.01 -30.20 -2.58
CA ALA A 476 -21.74 -31.52 -2.02
C ALA A 476 -22.95 -32.16 -1.32
N LEU A 477 -23.94 -31.37 -0.87
CA LEU A 477 -25.22 -31.90 -0.33
C LEU A 477 -26.12 -32.45 -1.43
N PHE A 478 -26.12 -31.84 -2.61
CA PHE A 478 -26.87 -32.31 -3.78
C PHE A 478 -26.13 -33.38 -4.59
N ARG A 479 -25.08 -33.97 -4.02
CA ARG A 479 -24.25 -34.96 -4.69
C ARG A 479 -25.01 -36.28 -4.86
N CYS A 480 -25.31 -36.64 -6.12
CA CYS A 480 -25.90 -37.93 -6.50
C CYS A 480 -25.06 -39.13 -6.05
N GLU A 481 -25.68 -40.33 -6.01
CA GLU A 481 -24.98 -41.58 -5.72
C GLU A 481 -23.88 -41.88 -6.75
N SER A 482 -22.95 -42.78 -6.38
CA SER A 482 -21.77 -43.05 -7.21
C SER A 482 -22.09 -43.71 -8.55
N ASP A 483 -23.25 -44.36 -8.67
CA ASP A 483 -23.68 -45.10 -9.87
C ASP A 483 -24.71 -44.32 -10.72
N ASP A 484 -25.03 -43.07 -10.35
CA ASP A 484 -26.02 -42.26 -11.05
C ASP A 484 -25.49 -41.72 -12.39
N ARG A 485 -26.33 -41.72 -13.43
CA ARG A 485 -26.01 -41.20 -14.78
C ARG A 485 -25.55 -39.75 -14.79
N HIS A 486 -26.03 -38.91 -13.87
CA HIS A 486 -25.71 -37.49 -13.78
C HIS A 486 -24.47 -37.21 -12.91
N ARG A 487 -23.86 -38.25 -12.31
CA ARG A 487 -22.70 -38.11 -11.42
C ARG A 487 -21.53 -37.37 -12.07
N PHE A 488 -21.36 -37.49 -13.39
CA PHE A 488 -20.32 -36.77 -14.11
C PHE A 488 -20.51 -35.24 -14.05
N ILE A 489 -21.76 -34.74 -14.12
CA ILE A 489 -22.06 -33.29 -14.06
C ILE A 489 -21.55 -32.72 -12.76
N PHE A 490 -21.89 -33.36 -11.64
CA PHE A 490 -21.37 -32.98 -10.33
C PHE A 490 -19.84 -33.01 -10.29
N ASN A 491 -19.22 -34.11 -10.77
CA ASN A 491 -17.77 -34.27 -10.72
C ASN A 491 -17.04 -33.16 -11.49
N TYR A 492 -17.52 -32.80 -12.69
CA TYR A 492 -16.93 -31.72 -13.49
C TYR A 492 -17.19 -30.33 -12.88
N ALA A 493 -18.43 -30.05 -12.48
CA ALA A 493 -18.80 -28.76 -11.90
C ALA A 493 -18.05 -28.49 -10.58
N HIS A 494 -17.99 -29.47 -9.69
CA HIS A 494 -17.27 -29.39 -8.41
C HIS A 494 -15.77 -29.15 -8.62
N ALA A 495 -15.16 -29.90 -9.54
CA ALA A 495 -13.74 -29.75 -9.86
C ALA A 495 -13.43 -28.40 -10.53
N LEU A 496 -14.28 -27.93 -11.45
CA LEU A 496 -14.11 -26.66 -12.14
C LEU A 496 -14.22 -25.49 -11.16
N LEU A 497 -15.29 -25.45 -10.36
CA LEU A 497 -15.51 -24.39 -9.38
C LEU A 497 -14.36 -24.33 -8.37
N GLY A 498 -13.84 -25.49 -7.94
CA GLY A 498 -12.78 -25.56 -6.93
C GLY A 498 -11.45 -25.07 -7.48
N THR A 499 -11.20 -25.37 -8.76
CA THR A 499 -10.04 -24.86 -9.49
C THR A 499 -10.10 -23.35 -9.67
N ILE A 500 -11.25 -22.83 -10.14
CA ILE A 500 -11.43 -21.39 -10.35
C ILE A 500 -11.26 -20.64 -9.03
N ALA A 501 -11.84 -21.16 -7.94
CA ALA A 501 -11.70 -20.59 -6.61
C ALA A 501 -10.22 -20.52 -6.17
N LEU A 502 -9.42 -21.57 -6.41
CA LEU A 502 -7.99 -21.57 -6.07
C LEU A 502 -7.20 -20.53 -6.89
N ILE A 503 -7.50 -20.38 -8.19
CA ILE A 503 -6.86 -19.37 -9.05
C ILE A 503 -7.19 -17.97 -8.55
N LEU A 504 -8.48 -17.68 -8.33
CA LEU A 504 -8.92 -16.38 -7.83
C LEU A 504 -8.38 -16.08 -6.42
N ALA A 505 -8.31 -17.09 -5.54
CA ALA A 505 -7.72 -16.93 -4.21
C ALA A 505 -6.23 -16.59 -4.29
N THR A 506 -5.49 -17.23 -5.19
CA THR A 506 -4.10 -16.89 -5.49
C THR A 506 -3.98 -15.45 -5.98
N THR A 507 -4.83 -15.02 -6.90
CA THR A 507 -4.85 -13.63 -7.39
C THR A 507 -5.19 -12.64 -6.26
N ALA A 508 -6.10 -12.99 -5.36
CA ALA A 508 -6.41 -12.16 -4.19
C ALA A 508 -5.21 -12.03 -3.24
N ILE A 509 -4.50 -13.13 -2.96
CA ILE A 509 -3.26 -13.13 -2.17
C ILE A 509 -2.18 -12.28 -2.86
N MET A 510 -1.99 -12.47 -4.17
CA MET A 510 -1.09 -11.64 -4.99
C MET A 510 -1.41 -10.16 -4.80
N LEU A 511 -2.66 -9.77 -5.04
CA LEU A 511 -3.07 -8.37 -4.98
C LEU A 511 -2.92 -7.76 -3.59
N SER A 512 -3.09 -8.57 -2.53
CA SER A 512 -2.78 -8.16 -1.16
C SER A 512 -1.28 -7.93 -0.92
N THR A 513 -0.41 -8.69 -1.60
CA THR A 513 1.06 -8.62 -1.44
C THR A 513 1.77 -7.71 -2.44
N PHE A 514 1.16 -7.41 -3.60
CA PHE A 514 1.84 -6.90 -4.80
C PHE A 514 1.98 -5.37 -4.87
N PHE A 515 1.13 -4.58 -4.20
CA PHE A 515 1.12 -3.10 -4.37
C PHE A 515 1.39 -2.26 -3.12
N ILE A 516 1.85 -2.86 -2.01
CA ILE A 516 2.51 -2.11 -0.94
C ILE A 516 3.98 -1.75 -1.34
N SER A 517 4.43 -2.13 -2.54
CA SER A 517 5.85 -2.15 -2.92
C SER A 517 6.16 -1.44 -4.25
N PHE A 518 6.24 -0.11 -4.24
CA PHE A 518 7.32 0.59 -4.98
C PHE A 518 8.52 0.91 -4.06
N ASN A 519 8.55 0.33 -2.85
CA ASN A 519 9.67 0.38 -1.90
C ASN A 519 10.41 -0.97 -1.91
N SER A 520 11.73 -0.93 -2.07
CA SER A 520 12.64 -2.08 -2.30
C SER A 520 12.67 -3.15 -1.19
N VAL A 521 11.98 -2.96 -0.07
CA VAL A 521 11.95 -3.89 1.08
C VAL A 521 10.97 -5.06 0.85
N LEU A 522 9.92 -4.88 0.05
CA LEU A 522 8.82 -5.87 -0.11
C LEU A 522 8.96 -6.79 -1.34
N ASN A 523 10.05 -6.68 -2.10
CA ASN A 523 10.37 -7.60 -3.21
C ASN A 523 10.46 -9.08 -2.75
N ASN A 524 10.71 -9.30 -1.45
CA ASN A 524 10.85 -10.62 -0.86
C ASN A 524 9.51 -11.39 -0.73
N TYR A 525 8.41 -10.74 -0.35
CA TYR A 525 7.14 -11.45 -0.07
C TYR A 525 6.38 -11.84 -1.34
N TYR A 526 6.42 -11.00 -2.38
CA TYR A 526 5.94 -11.40 -3.70
C TYR A 526 6.70 -12.63 -4.21
N GLY A 527 8.04 -12.62 -4.07
CA GLY A 527 8.89 -13.77 -4.37
C GLY A 527 8.49 -15.04 -3.61
N VAL A 528 8.05 -14.93 -2.35
CA VAL A 528 7.59 -16.08 -1.56
C VAL A 528 6.33 -16.73 -2.16
N VAL A 529 5.35 -15.93 -2.58
CA VAL A 529 4.13 -16.53 -3.15
C VAL A 529 4.40 -17.06 -4.57
N VAL A 530 5.25 -16.39 -5.36
CA VAL A 530 5.71 -16.93 -6.66
C VAL A 530 6.45 -18.25 -6.47
N ALA A 531 7.32 -18.35 -5.46
CA ALA A 531 8.01 -19.59 -5.11
C ALA A 531 7.02 -20.70 -4.71
N TRP A 532 5.98 -20.36 -3.94
CA TRP A 532 4.90 -21.30 -3.63
C TRP A 532 4.21 -21.78 -4.91
N LEU A 533 3.85 -20.90 -5.84
CA LEU A 533 3.21 -21.28 -7.11
C LEU A 533 4.09 -22.19 -7.96
N LEU A 534 5.38 -21.88 -8.08
CA LEU A 534 6.35 -22.72 -8.78
C LEU A 534 6.48 -24.10 -8.13
N SER A 535 6.46 -24.16 -6.80
CA SER A 535 6.51 -25.43 -6.05
C SER A 535 5.26 -26.29 -6.31
N VAL A 536 4.07 -25.70 -6.27
CA VAL A 536 2.80 -26.39 -6.56
C VAL A 536 2.78 -26.88 -8.00
N PHE A 537 3.23 -26.04 -8.95
CA PHE A 537 3.35 -26.42 -10.35
C PHE A 537 4.28 -27.63 -10.54
N PHE A 538 5.48 -27.57 -9.97
CA PHE A 538 6.45 -28.67 -10.04
C PHE A 538 5.90 -29.97 -9.46
N ILE A 539 5.25 -29.91 -8.29
CA ILE A 539 4.67 -31.09 -7.63
C ILE A 539 3.54 -31.68 -8.48
N VAL A 540 2.63 -30.85 -8.99
CA VAL A 540 1.53 -31.29 -9.86
C VAL A 540 2.05 -31.93 -11.15
N ILE A 541 3.03 -31.32 -11.81
CA ILE A 541 3.66 -31.89 -13.02
C ILE A 541 4.30 -33.25 -12.70
N THR A 542 4.98 -33.35 -11.55
CA THR A 542 5.59 -34.63 -11.13
C THR A 542 4.53 -35.70 -10.90
N PHE A 543 3.41 -35.37 -10.24
CA PHE A 543 2.28 -36.30 -10.10
C PHE A 543 1.70 -36.72 -11.46
N GLU A 544 1.50 -35.80 -12.39
CA GLU A 544 1.00 -36.11 -13.74
C GLU A 544 1.99 -37.02 -14.50
N CYS A 545 3.29 -36.75 -14.42
CA CYS A 545 4.32 -37.62 -15.00
C CYS A 545 4.23 -39.05 -14.44
N ILE A 546 4.14 -39.20 -13.11
CA ILE A 546 4.00 -40.51 -12.44
C ILE A 546 2.76 -41.26 -12.97
N GLU A 547 1.62 -40.58 -13.09
CA GLU A 547 0.39 -41.20 -13.61
C GLU A 547 0.48 -41.55 -15.11
N LEU A 548 1.13 -40.72 -15.93
CA LEU A 548 1.36 -41.01 -17.35
C LEU A 548 2.29 -42.22 -17.55
N PHE A 549 3.40 -42.30 -16.80
CA PHE A 549 4.31 -43.45 -16.85
C PHE A 549 3.62 -44.74 -16.37
N SER A 550 2.78 -44.63 -15.33
CA SER A 550 1.97 -45.76 -14.85
C SER A 550 0.99 -46.29 -15.90
N ARG A 551 0.43 -45.42 -16.75
CA ARG A 551 -0.48 -45.81 -17.84
C ARG A 551 0.25 -46.41 -19.03
N LYS A 552 1.46 -45.93 -19.35
CA LYS A 552 2.25 -46.41 -20.49
C LYS A 552 2.80 -47.83 -20.28
N ASN A 553 3.04 -48.22 -19.03
CA ASN A 553 3.48 -49.57 -18.66
C ASN A 553 2.32 -50.60 -18.56
N TRP A 554 1.13 -50.25 -19.04
CA TRP A 554 0.02 -51.20 -19.19
C TRP A 554 0.31 -52.13 -20.39
N PRO A 555 0.37 -53.46 -20.21
CA PRO A 555 0.56 -54.36 -21.34
C PRO A 555 -0.61 -54.22 -22.33
N PRO A 556 -0.38 -54.20 -23.66
CA PRO A 556 -1.47 -54.19 -24.62
C PRO A 556 -2.36 -55.41 -24.37
N PHE A 557 -3.66 -55.17 -24.24
CA PHE A 557 -4.67 -56.21 -24.00
C PHE A 557 -4.57 -57.27 -25.10
N LYS A 558 -3.93 -58.41 -24.81
CA LYS A 558 -3.98 -59.58 -25.69
C LYS A 558 -5.36 -60.18 -25.55
N ALA A 559 -6.24 -59.91 -26.51
CA ALA A 559 -7.48 -60.65 -26.66
C ALA A 559 -7.14 -62.13 -26.86
N ASN A 560 -7.33 -62.96 -25.82
CA ASN A 560 -7.19 -64.40 -25.94
C ASN A 560 -8.49 -64.95 -26.53
N ASN A 561 -8.47 -65.31 -27.81
CA ASN A 561 -9.57 -66.01 -28.49
C ASN A 561 -9.66 -67.46 -27.98
N GLN A 562 -10.11 -67.67 -26.75
CA GLN A 562 -10.56 -68.98 -26.32
C GLN A 562 -12.09 -69.03 -26.39
N THR A 563 -12.58 -69.71 -27.43
CA THR A 563 -13.96 -70.17 -27.54
C THR A 563 -14.25 -71.15 -26.40
N VAL A 564 -14.90 -70.68 -25.35
CA VAL A 564 -15.42 -71.54 -24.28
C VAL A 564 -16.79 -72.06 -24.73
N SER A 565 -16.87 -73.36 -25.02
CA SER A 565 -18.11 -74.08 -25.23
C SER A 565 -18.91 -74.08 -23.92
N VAL A 566 -20.07 -73.43 -23.91
CA VAL A 566 -21.00 -73.40 -22.79
C VAL A 566 -21.63 -74.78 -22.62
N GLN A 567 -21.26 -75.50 -21.55
CA GLN A 567 -22.02 -76.65 -21.06
C GLN A 567 -22.73 -76.22 -19.78
N MET A 568 -24.07 -76.23 -19.80
CA MET A 568 -24.89 -76.02 -18.62
C MET A 568 -24.78 -77.23 -17.70
N GLY A 569 -24.07 -77.06 -16.59
CA GLY A 569 -24.04 -77.99 -15.46
C GLY A 569 -24.25 -77.20 -14.17
N VAL A 570 -25.29 -77.58 -13.42
CA VAL A 570 -25.61 -77.07 -12.09
C VAL A 570 -24.52 -77.49 -11.10
N ILE A 571 -24.01 -76.57 -10.25
CA ILE A 571 -23.72 -76.71 -8.80
C ILE A 571 -23.02 -75.44 -8.23
N ASN A 572 -23.66 -74.92 -7.17
CA ASN A 572 -23.24 -74.19 -5.94
C ASN A 572 -21.95 -73.36 -5.79
N ASP A 573 -22.17 -72.17 -5.22
CA ASP A 573 -21.39 -71.42 -4.22
C ASP A 573 -19.87 -71.69 -4.10
N SER A 574 -19.08 -70.81 -4.73
CA SER A 574 -17.81 -70.35 -4.15
C SER A 574 -17.34 -69.06 -4.84
N ASN A 575 -17.32 -67.96 -4.08
CA ASN A 575 -16.43 -66.80 -4.20
C ASN A 575 -15.72 -66.58 -5.55
N GLU A 576 -16.37 -65.90 -6.49
CA GLU A 576 -15.64 -65.25 -7.60
C GLU A 576 -15.14 -63.87 -7.13
N ALA A 577 -13.90 -63.86 -6.64
CA ALA A 577 -13.12 -62.64 -6.53
C ALA A 577 -12.76 -62.16 -7.94
N LEU A 578 -13.08 -60.89 -8.23
CA LEU A 578 -12.64 -60.17 -9.43
C LEU A 578 -11.10 -60.30 -9.59
N PRO A 579 -10.56 -60.40 -10.83
CA PRO A 579 -9.13 -60.55 -11.03
C PRO A 579 -8.39 -59.30 -10.56
N ILE A 580 -7.53 -59.45 -9.56
CA ILE A 580 -6.57 -58.43 -9.14
C ILE A 580 -5.42 -58.48 -10.15
N ASP A 581 -5.26 -57.41 -10.92
CA ASP A 581 -4.22 -57.23 -11.94
C ASP A 581 -2.82 -57.23 -11.31
N GLU A 582 -2.00 -58.23 -11.66
CA GLU A 582 -0.69 -58.48 -11.06
C GLU A 582 0.39 -57.63 -11.74
N GLN A 583 0.39 -56.33 -11.44
CA GLN A 583 1.48 -55.42 -11.78
C GLN A 583 2.63 -55.61 -10.76
N SER A 584 3.87 -55.83 -11.25
CA SER A 584 5.06 -56.17 -10.44
C SER A 584 5.08 -55.49 -9.05
N PRO A 585 5.12 -56.23 -7.94
CA PRO A 585 4.97 -55.68 -6.59
C PRO A 585 5.93 -54.53 -6.27
N GLY A 586 7.14 -54.56 -6.83
CA GLY A 586 8.18 -53.56 -6.57
C GLY A 586 7.91 -52.19 -7.19
N THR A 587 7.30 -52.12 -8.38
CA THR A 587 7.04 -50.84 -9.08
C THR A 587 5.88 -50.06 -8.46
N ASN A 588 4.87 -50.77 -7.95
CA ASN A 588 3.73 -50.18 -7.24
C ASN A 588 4.11 -49.61 -5.87
N ILE A 589 4.99 -50.29 -5.13
CA ILE A 589 5.47 -49.80 -3.82
C ILE A 589 6.28 -48.50 -3.99
N LEU A 590 7.16 -48.44 -5.00
CA LEU A 590 7.96 -47.24 -5.26
C LEU A 590 7.08 -46.04 -5.67
N LYS A 591 6.09 -46.28 -6.53
CA LYS A 591 5.10 -45.27 -6.96
C LYS A 591 4.38 -44.66 -5.76
N GLU A 592 3.80 -45.49 -4.89
CA GLU A 592 3.04 -45.01 -3.74
C GLU A 592 3.95 -44.28 -2.73
N ARG A 593 5.16 -44.79 -2.46
CA ARG A 593 6.15 -44.07 -1.63
C ARG A 593 6.47 -42.68 -2.19
N LEU A 594 6.70 -42.57 -3.50
CA LEU A 594 6.99 -41.29 -4.14
C LEU A 594 5.81 -40.31 -4.02
N LYS A 595 4.56 -40.78 -4.17
CA LYS A 595 3.36 -39.95 -3.95
C LYS A 595 3.33 -39.37 -2.52
N TYR A 596 3.57 -40.20 -1.50
CA TYR A 596 3.59 -39.73 -0.11
C TYR A 596 4.70 -38.71 0.14
N ILE A 597 5.90 -38.92 -0.42
CA ILE A 597 7.01 -37.96 -0.34
C ILE A 597 6.62 -36.62 -0.96
N LEU A 598 6.01 -36.63 -2.15
CA LEU A 598 5.57 -35.40 -2.83
C LEU A 598 4.47 -34.66 -2.04
N LEU A 599 3.53 -35.39 -1.43
CA LEU A 599 2.50 -34.79 -0.58
C LEU A 599 3.11 -34.17 0.68
N ALA A 600 4.04 -34.87 1.35
CA ALA A 600 4.74 -34.35 2.51
C ALA A 600 5.57 -33.09 2.15
N LEU A 601 6.26 -33.12 1.01
CA LEU A 601 7.01 -31.98 0.50
C LEU A 601 6.09 -30.77 0.24
N HIS A 602 4.94 -30.98 -0.40
CA HIS A 602 3.93 -29.92 -0.60
C HIS A 602 3.50 -29.29 0.72
N ILE A 603 3.13 -30.12 1.71
CA ILE A 603 2.66 -29.66 3.02
C ILE A 603 3.76 -28.85 3.73
N LEU A 604 5.01 -29.33 3.71
CA LEU A 604 6.13 -28.65 4.35
C LEU A 604 6.43 -27.29 3.69
N ILE A 605 6.48 -27.24 2.35
CA ILE A 605 6.72 -26.00 1.59
C ILE A 605 5.56 -25.03 1.81
N ALA A 606 4.32 -25.48 1.65
CA ALA A 606 3.14 -24.63 1.82
C ALA A 606 3.04 -24.06 3.24
N PHE A 607 3.34 -24.87 4.26
CA PHE A 607 3.35 -24.43 5.66
C PHE A 607 4.48 -23.42 5.91
N GLY A 608 5.72 -23.73 5.50
CA GLY A 608 6.88 -22.86 5.70
C GLY A 608 6.73 -21.50 5.01
N LEU A 609 6.26 -21.48 3.75
CA LEU A 609 6.03 -20.23 3.02
C LEU A 609 4.83 -19.44 3.56
N SER A 610 3.79 -20.13 4.08
CA SER A 610 2.69 -19.46 4.79
C SER A 610 3.17 -18.77 6.06
N ILE A 611 4.08 -19.39 6.84
CA ILE A 611 4.71 -18.76 8.01
C ILE A 611 5.53 -17.55 7.60
N ALA A 612 6.34 -17.67 6.54
CA ALA A 612 7.17 -16.56 6.06
C ALA A 612 6.33 -15.33 5.66
N LEU A 613 5.20 -15.55 4.98
CA LEU A 613 4.24 -14.49 4.65
C LEU A 613 3.52 -13.95 5.89
N ALA A 614 3.11 -14.83 6.80
CA ALA A 614 2.46 -14.45 8.06
C ALA A 614 3.36 -13.57 8.94
N ALA A 615 4.67 -13.85 8.99
CA ALA A 615 5.63 -13.02 9.70
C ALA A 615 5.72 -11.61 9.10
N GLY A 616 5.70 -11.49 7.76
CA GLY A 616 5.73 -10.20 7.07
C GLY A 616 4.51 -9.31 7.29
N ILE A 617 3.35 -9.89 7.60
CA ILE A 617 2.12 -9.14 7.90
C ILE A 617 2.26 -8.28 9.18
N GLY A 618 3.20 -8.61 10.08
CA GLY A 618 3.41 -7.92 11.36
C GLY A 618 4.30 -6.67 11.32
N GLU A 619 5.10 -6.49 10.27
CA GLU A 619 6.06 -5.37 10.15
C GLU A 619 5.46 -4.12 9.46
N VAL A 620 4.30 -4.27 8.81
CA VAL A 620 3.73 -3.27 7.88
C VAL A 620 2.39 -2.69 8.35
N ALA A 621 1.72 -3.37 9.28
CA ALA A 621 0.47 -2.94 9.90
C ALA A 621 0.72 -2.27 11.26
#